data_AF-A0A152A0Y4-F1
#
_entry.id   AF-A0A152A0Y4-F1
#
_cell.length_a   1.000
_cell.length_b   1.000
_cell.length_c   1.000
_cell.angle_alpha   90.00
_cell.angle_beta   90.00
_cell.angle_gamma   90.00
#
_symmetry.space_group_name_H-M   'P 1'
#
loop_
_entity.id
_entity.type
_entity.pdbx_description
1 polymer ?
#
loop_
_entity_poly.entity_id
_entity_poly.type
_entity_poly.pdbx_seq_one_letter_code
_entity_poly.pdbx_strand_id
1 'polypeptide(L)'
;MIKVQISDLSQQEDYLQLGQFQRHYQAPCGSISMANVTYSSEYGFSAVASVSGMVIFQNVTFINQQQFTGQAALYVQGVFNQWTPLKGVAQSQYQFYATYAPASGYNGGTDYFYIDSCKVSDEYQETEQMVALY
;
A
#
# COMPACT_ATOMS: atom_id res chain seq x y z
N MET A 1 25.36 40.42 -7.15
CA MET A 1 25.53 39.17 -6.37
C MET A 1 24.20 38.45 -6.40
N ILE A 2 24.06 37.41 -7.23
CA ILE A 2 22.81 36.67 -7.43
C ILE A 2 22.73 35.61 -6.32
N LYS A 3 21.74 35.73 -5.44
CA LYS A 3 21.39 34.65 -4.50
C LYS A 3 20.57 33.63 -5.28
N VAL A 4 21.20 32.54 -5.69
CA VAL A 4 20.49 31.34 -6.13
C VAL A 4 19.90 30.72 -4.88
N GLN A 5 18.58 30.79 -4.72
CA GLN A 5 17.88 30.00 -3.71
C GLN A 5 17.84 28.55 -4.22
N ILE A 6 18.70 27.72 -3.65
CA ILE A 6 18.58 26.27 -3.75
C ILE A 6 17.37 25.93 -2.88
N SER A 7 16.21 25.74 -3.52
CA SER A 7 15.03 25.22 -2.85
C SER A 7 15.37 23.82 -2.32
N ASP A 8 15.33 23.72 -1.00
CA ASP A 8 15.60 22.54 -0.20
C ASP A 8 14.79 21.33 -0.70
N LEU A 9 15.43 20.39 -1.37
CA LEU A 9 14.86 19.07 -1.70
C LEU A 9 14.83 18.13 -0.48
N SER A 10 15.22 18.63 0.70
CA SER A 10 15.38 17.82 1.92
C SER A 10 14.11 17.61 2.74
N GLN A 11 12.96 18.14 2.32
CA GLN A 11 11.66 17.93 2.99
C GLN A 11 10.70 17.01 2.24
N GLN A 12 11.20 16.15 1.36
CA GLN A 12 10.48 14.94 1.02
C GLN A 12 10.68 13.94 2.16
N GLU A 13 10.17 14.26 3.35
CA GLU A 13 10.13 13.31 4.47
C GLU A 13 9.39 12.05 3.98
N ASP A 14 10.04 10.90 4.16
CA ASP A 14 9.72 9.59 3.58
C ASP A 14 8.26 9.13 3.80
N TYR A 15 7.33 9.58 2.94
CA TYR A 15 5.91 9.22 3.08
C TYR A 15 5.63 7.78 2.67
N LEU A 16 6.31 7.30 1.62
CA LEU A 16 6.26 5.93 1.11
C LEU A 16 7.64 5.56 0.59
N GLN A 17 8.21 4.47 1.09
CA GLN A 17 9.45 3.94 0.53
C GLN A 17 9.19 3.40 -0.89
N LEU A 18 10.11 3.66 -1.82
CA LEU A 18 10.07 3.04 -3.14
C LEU A 18 10.55 1.59 -3.08
N GLY A 19 10.03 0.75 -3.97
CA GLY A 19 10.46 -0.63 -4.09
C GLY A 19 9.31 -1.63 -4.03
N GLN A 20 9.61 -2.86 -3.65
CA GLN A 20 8.66 -3.96 -3.68
C GLN A 20 7.97 -4.14 -2.32
N PHE A 21 6.66 -4.32 -2.36
CA PHE A 21 5.78 -4.57 -1.22
C PHE A 21 4.99 -5.86 -1.44
N GLN A 22 4.75 -6.59 -0.36
CA GLN A 22 3.69 -7.58 -0.29
C GLN A 22 2.35 -6.86 -0.18
N ARG A 23 1.45 -7.13 -1.12
CA ARG A 23 0.07 -6.64 -1.14
C ARG A 23 -0.85 -7.77 -0.70
N HIS A 24 -1.52 -7.59 0.43
CA HIS A 24 -2.58 -8.45 0.90
C HIS A 24 -3.93 -7.91 0.42
N TYR A 25 -4.65 -8.73 -0.34
CA TYR A 25 -5.90 -8.32 -0.99
C TYR A 25 -7.07 -8.32 0.01
N GLN A 26 -7.76 -7.18 0.13
CA GLN A 26 -9.00 -6.96 0.90
C GLN A 26 -8.98 -7.28 2.41
N ALA A 27 -7.88 -7.79 2.96
CA ALA A 27 -7.69 -8.09 4.37
C ALA A 27 -6.19 -8.07 4.74
N PRO A 28 -5.80 -7.76 6.00
CA PRO A 28 -4.39 -7.68 6.42
C PRO A 28 -3.59 -8.97 6.20
N CYS A 29 -4.26 -10.12 6.27
CA CYS A 29 -3.70 -11.44 5.99
C CYS A 29 -4.43 -12.14 4.83
N GLY A 30 -4.95 -11.35 3.88
CA GLY A 30 -5.61 -11.85 2.67
C GLY A 30 -4.63 -12.51 1.70
N SER A 31 -5.13 -12.86 0.50
CA SER A 31 -4.30 -13.40 -0.56
C SER A 31 -3.16 -12.43 -0.92
N ILE A 32 -1.95 -12.97 -1.02
CA ILE A 32 -0.73 -12.19 -1.24
C ILE A 32 -0.45 -12.06 -2.73
N SER A 33 -0.07 -10.85 -3.14
CA SER A 33 0.54 -10.54 -4.43
C SER A 33 1.71 -9.58 -4.22
N MET A 34 2.60 -9.45 -5.20
CA MET A 34 3.71 -8.49 -5.13
C MET A 34 3.34 -7.22 -5.89
N ALA A 35 3.67 -6.07 -5.31
CA ALA A 35 3.49 -4.75 -5.90
C ALA A 35 4.80 -3.97 -5.86
N ASN A 36 5.14 -3.26 -6.94
CA ASN A 36 6.27 -2.34 -6.97
C ASN A 36 5.74 -0.90 -6.88
N VAL A 37 6.15 -0.18 -5.84
CA VAL A 37 5.88 1.24 -5.63
C VAL A 37 7.00 2.07 -6.25
N THR A 38 6.62 3.04 -7.08
CA THR A 38 7.53 3.95 -7.78
C THR A 38 7.04 5.39 -7.64
N TYR A 39 7.91 6.34 -7.93
CA TYR A 39 7.60 7.76 -7.95
C TYR A 39 7.99 8.39 -9.28
N SER A 40 7.11 9.23 -9.82
CA SER A 40 7.37 10.11 -10.96
C SER A 40 6.98 11.54 -10.59
N SER A 41 7.75 12.52 -11.05
CA SER A 41 7.43 13.93 -10.87
C SER A 41 6.15 14.37 -11.59
N GLU A 42 5.69 13.61 -12.60
CA GLU A 42 4.50 13.93 -13.38
C GLU A 42 3.22 13.29 -12.81
N TYR A 43 3.35 12.10 -12.20
CA TYR A 43 2.22 11.26 -11.77
C TYR A 43 2.24 10.91 -10.28
N GLY A 44 3.14 11.47 -9.50
CA GLY A 44 3.29 11.17 -8.06
C GLY A 44 3.68 9.71 -7.79
N PHE A 45 3.27 9.18 -6.63
CA PHE A 45 3.46 7.76 -6.34
C PHE A 45 2.48 6.89 -7.12
N SER A 46 2.96 5.72 -7.52
CA SER A 46 2.17 4.68 -8.16
C SER A 46 2.58 3.30 -7.68
N ALA A 47 1.69 2.33 -7.81
CA ALA A 47 1.99 0.93 -7.59
C ALA A 47 1.55 0.09 -8.79
N VAL A 48 2.39 -0.86 -9.19
CA VAL A 48 2.11 -1.83 -10.25
C VAL A 48 2.29 -3.25 -9.71
N ALA A 49 1.47 -4.19 -10.16
CA ALA A 49 1.64 -5.60 -9.83
C ALA A 49 2.97 -6.10 -10.42
N SER A 50 3.85 -6.67 -9.59
CA SER A 50 5.23 -6.98 -10.01
C SER A 50 5.30 -8.04 -11.10
N VAL A 51 4.32 -8.95 -11.18
CA VAL A 51 4.30 -10.06 -12.16
C VAL A 51 3.67 -9.64 -13.49
N SER A 52 2.50 -9.00 -13.46
CA SER A 52 1.74 -8.66 -14.67
C SER A 52 2.05 -7.26 -15.21
N GLY A 53 2.70 -6.40 -14.43
CA GLY A 53 2.90 -4.99 -14.75
C GLY A 53 1.60 -4.17 -14.72
N MET A 54 0.48 -4.75 -14.30
CA MET A 54 -0.81 -4.05 -14.25
C MET A 54 -0.77 -2.96 -13.17
N VAL A 55 -1.26 -1.77 -13.51
CA VAL A 55 -1.35 -0.67 -12.54
C VAL A 55 -2.33 -1.06 -11.45
N ILE A 56 -1.95 -0.84 -10.19
CA ILE A 56 -2.83 -1.01 -9.03
C ILE A 56 -3.40 0.37 -8.70
N PHE A 57 -2.52 1.35 -8.53
CA PHE A 57 -2.89 2.74 -8.32
C PHE A 57 -1.82 3.71 -8.83
N GLN A 58 -2.23 4.96 -9.04
CA GLN A 58 -1.36 6.07 -9.47
C GLN A 58 -1.92 7.42 -9.01
N ASN A 59 -1.19 8.50 -9.32
CA ASN A 59 -1.57 9.89 -9.01
C ASN A 59 -1.79 10.09 -7.51
N VAL A 60 -0.95 9.44 -6.69
CA VAL A 60 -1.03 9.55 -5.25
C VAL A 60 -0.49 10.89 -4.80
N THR A 61 -1.31 11.62 -4.05
CA THR A 61 -1.00 12.90 -3.41
C THR A 61 -1.24 12.78 -1.91
N PHE A 62 -0.25 13.19 -1.12
CA PHE A 62 -0.36 13.24 0.33
C PHE A 62 -1.13 14.48 0.75
N ILE A 63 -2.19 14.29 1.55
CA ILE A 63 -2.97 15.38 2.16
C ILE A 63 -2.23 15.90 3.40
N ASN A 64 -1.59 14.98 4.12
CA ASN A 64 -0.73 15.25 5.27
C ASN A 64 0.34 14.16 5.34
N GLN A 65 1.09 14.08 6.44
CA GLN A 65 2.22 13.15 6.58
C GLN A 65 1.86 11.67 6.50
N GLN A 66 0.59 11.29 6.67
CA GLN A 66 0.18 9.88 6.70
C GLN A 66 -0.92 9.59 5.68
N GLN A 67 -1.83 10.53 5.43
CA GLN A 67 -3.00 10.30 4.61
C GLN A 67 -2.76 10.73 3.18
N PHE A 68 -3.17 9.89 2.24
CA PHE A 68 -3.05 10.17 0.81
C PHE A 68 -4.32 9.83 0.05
N THR A 69 -4.44 10.41 -1.14
CA THR A 69 -5.51 10.14 -2.11
C THR A 69 -4.90 9.84 -3.46
N GLY A 70 -5.60 9.08 -4.30
CA GLY A 70 -5.16 8.81 -5.67
C GLY A 70 -6.25 8.16 -6.51
N GLN A 71 -5.83 7.50 -7.58
CA GLN A 71 -6.70 6.76 -8.48
C GLN A 71 -6.24 5.30 -8.59
N ALA A 72 -7.16 4.37 -8.47
CA ALA A 72 -6.92 2.94 -8.58
C ALA A 72 -7.52 2.40 -9.88
N ALA A 73 -6.81 1.48 -10.52
CA ALA A 73 -7.27 0.87 -11.76
C ALA A 73 -8.16 -0.33 -11.43
N LEU A 74 -9.35 -0.36 -12.03
CA LEU A 74 -10.25 -1.50 -11.98
C LEU A 74 -10.12 -2.31 -13.27
N TYR A 75 -10.10 -3.62 -13.11
CA TYR A 75 -9.97 -4.57 -14.22
C TYR A 75 -11.16 -5.52 -14.24
N VAL A 76 -11.63 -5.85 -15.44
CA VAL A 76 -12.63 -6.89 -15.68
C VAL A 76 -11.97 -7.92 -16.59
N GLN A 77 -11.86 -9.16 -16.09
CA GLN A 77 -11.20 -10.27 -16.82
C GLN A 77 -9.77 -9.92 -17.27
N GLY A 78 -9.01 -9.19 -16.44
CA GLY A 78 -7.64 -8.78 -16.72
C GLY A 78 -7.50 -7.58 -17.66
N VAL A 79 -8.60 -7.05 -18.21
CA VAL A 79 -8.61 -5.86 -19.07
C VAL A 79 -8.96 -4.63 -18.25
N PHE A 80 -8.22 -3.53 -18.46
CA PHE A 80 -8.52 -2.26 -17.80
C PHE A 80 -9.93 -1.82 -18.15
N ASN A 81 -10.72 -1.48 -17.12
CA ASN A 81 -12.11 -1.06 -17.28
C ASN A 81 -12.27 0.43 -16.98
N GLN A 82 -11.88 0.87 -15.78
CA GLN A 82 -12.05 2.26 -15.33
C GLN A 82 -11.12 2.60 -14.17
N TRP A 83 -11.01 3.90 -13.86
CA TRP A 83 -10.41 4.39 -12.63
C TRP A 83 -11.46 4.52 -11.53
N THR A 84 -11.06 4.29 -10.28
CA THR A 84 -11.86 4.61 -9.09
C THR A 84 -11.02 5.42 -8.09
N PRO A 85 -11.60 6.38 -7.36
CA PRO A 85 -10.87 7.07 -6.30
C PRO A 85 -10.36 6.10 -5.23
N LEU A 86 -9.18 6.38 -4.69
CA LEU A 86 -8.67 5.70 -3.50
C LEU A 86 -8.27 6.70 -2.42
N LYS A 87 -8.32 6.23 -1.18
CA LYS A 87 -7.71 6.88 -0.02
C LYS A 87 -6.79 5.90 0.66
N GLY A 88 -5.70 6.36 1.25
CA GLY A 88 -4.83 5.49 2.01
C GLY A 88 -4.18 6.19 3.18
N VAL A 89 -3.57 5.37 4.03
CA VAL A 89 -2.81 5.83 5.19
C VAL A 89 -1.50 5.07 5.25
N ALA A 90 -0.40 5.81 5.20
CA ALA A 90 0.94 5.34 5.52
C ALA A 90 1.11 5.33 7.05
N GLN A 91 1.22 4.14 7.63
CA GLN A 91 1.51 3.95 9.05
C GLN A 91 3.00 4.08 9.33
N SER A 92 3.82 3.75 8.34
CA SER A 92 5.26 4.03 8.29
C SER A 92 5.70 4.08 6.82
N GLN A 93 6.96 4.45 6.58
CA GLN A 93 7.60 4.34 5.27
C GLN A 93 7.52 2.93 4.65
N TYR A 94 7.34 1.88 5.46
CA TYR A 94 7.34 0.47 5.04
C TYR A 94 5.96 -0.21 5.11
N GLN A 95 4.94 0.51 5.55
CA GLN A 95 3.61 -0.04 5.78
C GLN A 95 2.52 0.98 5.49
N PHE A 96 1.58 0.61 4.63
CA PHE A 96 0.40 1.43 4.33
C PHE A 96 -0.78 0.56 3.93
N TYR A 97 -1.97 1.16 3.94
CA TYR A 97 -3.16 0.55 3.35
C TYR A 97 -3.85 1.50 2.39
N ALA A 98 -4.49 0.95 1.36
CA ALA A 98 -5.22 1.69 0.34
C ALA A 98 -6.66 1.17 0.28
N THR A 99 -7.61 2.06 0.48
CA THR A 99 -9.05 1.81 0.42
C THR A 99 -9.61 2.37 -0.88
N TYR A 100 -10.24 1.49 -1.65
CA TYR A 100 -10.79 1.77 -2.97
C TYR A 100 -12.28 2.08 -2.86
N ALA A 101 -12.70 3.17 -3.49
CA ALA A 101 -14.12 3.51 -3.56
C ALA A 101 -14.88 2.47 -4.41
N PRO A 102 -16.15 2.18 -4.04
CA PRO A 102 -17.01 1.37 -4.88
C PRO A 102 -17.24 2.05 -6.24
N ALA A 103 -17.35 1.24 -7.28
CA ALA A 103 -17.67 1.66 -8.65
C ALA A 103 -18.52 0.59 -9.32
N SER A 104 -19.12 0.86 -10.48
CA SER A 104 -20.04 -0.06 -11.16
C SER A 104 -19.52 -1.51 -11.23
N GLY A 105 -20.15 -2.42 -10.47
CA GLY A 105 -19.78 -3.84 -10.40
C GLY A 105 -18.61 -4.18 -9.46
N TYR A 106 -18.08 -3.21 -8.71
CA TYR A 106 -17.00 -3.36 -7.74
C TYR A 106 -17.38 -2.73 -6.40
N ASN A 107 -17.41 -3.51 -5.32
CA ASN A 107 -17.86 -3.06 -4.01
C ASN A 107 -16.85 -2.19 -3.25
N GLY A 108 -15.67 -1.94 -3.81
CA GLY A 108 -14.56 -1.37 -3.07
C GLY A 108 -13.78 -2.43 -2.29
N GLY A 109 -12.91 -1.97 -1.40
CA GLY A 109 -12.13 -2.83 -0.52
C GLY A 109 -10.92 -2.10 0.04
N THR A 110 -10.17 -2.76 0.91
CA THR A 110 -8.93 -2.21 1.46
C THR A 110 -7.81 -3.22 1.29
N ASP A 111 -6.77 -2.85 0.56
CA ASP A 111 -5.55 -3.65 0.49
C ASP A 111 -4.51 -3.12 1.45
N TYR A 112 -3.65 -4.02 1.90
CA TYR A 112 -2.61 -3.76 2.88
C TYR A 112 -1.24 -4.07 2.28
N PHE A 113 -0.28 -3.17 2.47
CA PHE A 113 1.03 -3.20 1.84
C PHE A 113 2.13 -3.18 2.91
N TYR A 114 3.04 -4.16 2.84
CA TYR A 114 4.15 -4.32 3.79
C TYR A 114 5.45 -4.69 3.05
N ILE A 115 6.60 -4.21 3.52
CA ILE A 115 7.90 -4.71 3.03
C ILE A 115 8.24 -6.08 3.61
N ASP A 116 7.85 -6.35 4.86
CA ASP A 116 8.08 -7.63 5.53
C ASP A 116 6.78 -8.43 5.61
N SER A 117 6.90 -9.74 5.47
CA SER A 117 5.80 -10.68 5.59
C SER A 117 5.17 -10.58 6.97
N CYS A 118 3.83 -10.69 7.04
CA CYS A 118 3.17 -11.03 8.29
C CYS A 118 3.89 -12.26 8.87
N LYS A 119 4.68 -12.06 9.93
CA LYS A 119 5.00 -13.20 10.79
C LYS A 119 3.66 -13.64 11.34
N VAL A 120 3.21 -14.82 10.92
CA VAL A 120 2.24 -15.56 11.71
C VAL A 120 2.92 -15.71 13.06
N SER A 121 2.48 -14.94 14.05
CA SER A 121 2.92 -15.18 15.42
C SER A 121 2.37 -16.55 15.76
N ASP A 122 3.25 -17.55 15.84
CA ASP A 122 2.96 -18.79 16.54
C ASP A 122 2.79 -18.46 18.04
N GLU A 123 1.64 -17.91 18.40
CA GLU A 123 1.21 -17.56 19.77
C GLU A 123 -0.30 -17.81 19.77
N TYR A 124 -0.91 -18.78 20.46
CA TYR A 124 -0.63 -19.42 21.76
C TYR A 124 -1.14 -20.88 21.74
N GLN A 125 -0.27 -21.85 22.00
CA GLN A 125 -0.66 -23.09 22.69
C GLN A 125 0.26 -23.30 23.90
N GLU A 126 0.21 -22.37 24.87
CA GLU A 126 0.50 -22.74 26.24
C GLU A 126 -0.74 -23.44 26.81
N THR A 127 -0.88 -24.73 26.54
CA THR A 127 -1.67 -25.59 27.43
C THR A 127 -0.95 -25.63 28.77
N GLU A 128 -1.45 -24.90 29.76
CA GLU A 128 -1.24 -25.19 31.17
C GLU A 128 -1.67 -26.66 31.44
N GLN A 129 -0.74 -27.61 31.30
CA GLN A 129 -0.86 -28.88 32.00
C GLN A 129 -0.20 -28.74 33.37
N MET A 130 -1.01 -28.26 34.34
CA MET A 130 -0.75 -28.57 35.74
C MET A 130 -0.89 -30.08 35.93
N VAL A 131 0.24 -30.80 35.89
CA VAL A 131 0.30 -32.16 36.43
C VAL A 131 0.37 -32.03 37.94
N ALA A 132 -0.79 -32.20 38.58
CA ALA A 132 -0.84 -32.46 40.01
C ALA A 132 -0.15 -33.79 40.29
N LEU A 133 0.92 -33.74 41.09
CA LEU A 133 1.53 -34.90 41.72
C LEU A 133 0.54 -35.46 42.75
N TYR A 134 0.03 -36.67 42.51
CA TYR A 134 -0.42 -37.61 43.54
C TYR A 134 -0.07 -39.03 43.12
#